data_AF-A0A3M6TSK2-F1
#
_entry.id   AF-A0A3M6TSK2-F1
#
_cell.length_a   1.000
_cell.length_b   1.000
_cell.length_c   1.000
_cell.angle_alpha   90.00
_cell.angle_beta   90.00
_cell.angle_gamma   90.00
#
_symmetry.space_group_name_H-M   'P 1'
#
loop_
_entity.id
_entity.type
_entity.pdbx_description
1 polymer ?
#
loop_
_entity_poly.entity_id
_entity_poly.type
_entity_poly.pdbx_seq_one_letter_code
_entity_poly.pdbx_strand_id
1 'polypeptide(L)'
;MWKIIVLLVLLVTITAAKLLDDGKPCLGKSCWLDSECPQCSETKQVICHYGTNTCREIEFWDKIIRRKPCHRYFKSACRVTADCHCDGKLICEDNECVVNRTNEDIRARRH
;
A
#
# COMPACT_ATOMS: atom_id res chain seq x y z
N MET A 1 13.13 -49.99 6.70
CA MET A 1 13.08 -49.53 5.29
C MET A 1 11.88 -48.62 5.01
N TRP A 2 10.65 -48.98 5.41
CA TRP A 2 9.44 -48.13 5.32
C TRP A 2 9.60 -46.67 5.80
N LYS A 3 10.28 -46.46 6.94
CA LYS A 3 10.43 -45.11 7.53
C LYS A 3 11.24 -44.14 6.67
N ILE A 4 12.18 -44.66 5.87
CA ILE A 4 13.04 -43.87 4.98
C ILE A 4 12.24 -43.41 3.76
N ILE A 5 11.36 -44.27 3.24
CA ILE A 5 10.49 -43.96 2.10
C ILE A 5 9.50 -42.85 2.46
N VAL A 6 8.89 -42.93 3.65
CA VAL A 6 7.97 -41.89 4.14
C VAL A 6 8.66 -40.53 4.30
N LEU A 7 9.89 -40.52 4.80
CA LEU A 7 10.70 -39.31 4.95
C LEU A 7 11.09 -38.68 3.61
N LEU A 8 11.43 -39.51 2.61
CA LEU A 8 11.75 -39.04 1.27
C LEU A 8 10.52 -38.45 0.56
N VAL A 9 9.34 -39.08 0.70
CA VAL A 9 8.09 -38.55 0.13
C VAL A 9 7.72 -37.20 0.75
N LEU A 10 7.86 -37.06 2.07
CA LEU A 10 7.63 -35.78 2.77
C LEU A 10 8.62 -34.68 2.36
N LEU A 11 9.89 -35.00 2.16
CA LEU A 11 10.88 -34.03 1.70
C LEU A 11 10.59 -33.54 0.28
N VAL A 12 10.19 -34.46 -0.62
CA VAL A 12 9.85 -34.12 -2.01
C VAL A 12 8.60 -33.23 -2.09
N THR A 13 7.58 -33.46 -1.25
CA THR A 13 6.38 -32.60 -1.23
C THR A 13 6.66 -31.20 -0.69
N ILE A 14 7.52 -31.05 0.32
CA ILE A 14 7.92 -29.74 0.87
C ILE A 14 8.68 -28.91 -0.18
N THR A 15 9.55 -29.55 -0.98
CA THR A 15 10.29 -28.85 -2.04
C THR A 15 9.42 -28.45 -3.22
N ALA A 16 8.42 -29.25 -3.60
CA ALA A 16 7.52 -28.92 -4.71
C ALA A 16 6.59 -27.73 -4.38
N ALA A 17 6.17 -27.58 -3.13
CA ALA A 17 5.34 -26.45 -2.70
C ALA A 17 6.08 -25.09 -2.79
N LYS A 18 7.43 -25.09 -2.77
CA LYS A 18 8.23 -23.87 -2.88
C LYS A 18 8.58 -23.48 -4.32
N LEU A 19 8.30 -24.34 -5.30
CA LEU A 19 8.69 -24.13 -6.70
C LEU A 19 7.55 -23.58 -7.58
N LEU A 20 6.33 -23.42 -7.04
CA LEU A 20 5.17 -22.89 -7.78
C LEU A 20 5.00 -21.36 -7.66
N ASP A 21 5.99 -20.66 -7.11
CA ASP A 21 6.05 -19.19 -7.13
C ASP A 21 6.75 -18.73 -8.43
N ASP A 22 6.29 -19.25 -9.58
CA ASP A 22 6.57 -18.66 -10.90
C ASP A 22 5.74 -17.38 -11.02
N GLY A 23 6.16 -16.39 -10.22
CA GLY A 23 5.53 -15.11 -10.08
C GLY A 23 5.52 -14.39 -11.42
N LYS A 24 4.33 -14.18 -11.97
CA LYS A 24 4.08 -12.96 -12.75
C LYS A 24 4.72 -11.80 -11.97
N PRO A 25 5.52 -10.91 -12.59
CA PRO A 25 6.06 -9.75 -11.90
C PRO A 25 4.87 -8.86 -11.47
N CYS A 26 4.39 -9.12 -10.27
CA CYS A 26 3.27 -8.44 -9.64
C CYS A 26 3.72 -7.08 -9.10
N LEU A 27 5.02 -6.95 -8.88
CA LEU A 27 5.73 -5.72 -8.55
C LEU A 27 6.17 -5.00 -9.83
N GLY A 28 6.24 -3.67 -9.77
CA GLY A 28 6.69 -2.84 -10.89
C GLY A 28 5.65 -2.57 -11.97
N LYS A 29 4.46 -3.19 -11.89
CA LYS A 29 3.33 -2.87 -12.77
C LYS A 29 2.87 -1.43 -12.52
N SER A 30 2.64 -0.66 -13.57
CA SER A 30 2.09 0.69 -13.44
C SER A 30 0.68 0.64 -12.83
N CYS A 31 0.42 1.54 -11.89
CA CYS A 31 -0.88 1.61 -11.21
C CYS A 31 -1.26 3.05 -10.90
N TRP A 32 -2.56 3.27 -10.83
CA TRP A 32 -3.21 4.46 -10.32
C TRP A 32 -4.12 4.17 -9.14
N LEU A 33 -4.44 2.93 -8.84
CA LEU A 33 -5.24 2.55 -7.68
C LEU A 33 -4.64 1.29 -7.07
N ASP A 34 -4.80 1.11 -5.76
CA ASP A 34 -4.36 -0.13 -5.11
C ASP A 34 -5.08 -1.36 -5.67
N SER A 35 -6.33 -1.20 -6.13
CA SER A 35 -7.12 -2.25 -6.77
C SER A 35 -6.55 -2.73 -8.12
N GLU A 36 -5.66 -1.96 -8.74
CA GLU A 36 -5.00 -2.34 -10.00
C GLU A 36 -3.77 -3.23 -9.76
N CYS A 37 -3.31 -3.28 -8.52
CA CYS A 37 -2.16 -4.08 -8.12
C CYS A 37 -2.57 -5.53 -7.88
N PRO A 38 -1.99 -6.47 -8.63
CA PRO A 38 -2.25 -7.89 -8.41
C PRO A 38 -1.69 -8.32 -7.05
N GLN A 39 -2.42 -9.18 -6.37
CA GLN A 39 -1.96 -9.75 -5.11
C GLN A 39 -0.83 -10.75 -5.39
N CYS A 40 0.39 -10.41 -4.94
CA CYS A 40 1.60 -11.22 -5.17
C CYS A 40 1.63 -12.50 -4.33
N SER A 41 1.11 -12.44 -3.10
CA SER A 41 1.12 -13.55 -2.14
C SER A 41 -0.03 -13.38 -1.17
N GLU A 42 -0.55 -14.47 -0.62
CA GLU A 42 -1.57 -14.42 0.43
C GLU A 42 -1.11 -13.64 1.66
N THR A 43 0.21 -13.61 1.92
CA THR A 43 0.79 -12.95 3.10
C THR A 43 1.26 -11.52 2.84
N LYS A 44 1.43 -11.13 1.57
CA LYS A 44 2.02 -9.84 1.19
C LYS A 44 0.97 -8.95 0.54
N GLN A 45 0.64 -7.86 1.23
CA GLN A 45 -0.16 -6.80 0.66
C GLN A 45 0.67 -5.99 -0.33
N VAL A 46 0.16 -5.89 -1.55
CA VAL A 46 0.72 -5.06 -2.62
C VAL A 46 -0.16 -3.84 -2.76
N ILE A 47 0.47 -2.69 -2.86
CA ILE A 47 -0.20 -1.41 -2.96
C ILE A 47 0.39 -0.61 -4.11
N CYS A 48 -0.37 0.37 -4.57
CA CYS A 48 0.13 1.31 -5.54
C CYS A 48 0.97 2.39 -4.84
N HIS A 49 2.26 2.46 -5.16
CA HIS A 49 3.14 3.47 -4.61
C HIS A 49 3.03 4.78 -5.39
N TYR A 50 2.70 5.87 -4.70
CA TYR A 50 2.37 7.16 -5.33
C TYR A 50 3.56 7.87 -5.98
N GLY A 51 4.74 7.82 -5.34
CA GLY A 51 5.92 8.49 -5.88
C GLY A 51 6.44 7.87 -7.18
N THR A 52 6.05 6.62 -7.47
CA THR A 52 6.58 5.85 -8.59
C THR A 52 5.49 5.25 -9.48
N ASN A 53 4.22 5.52 -9.18
CA ASN A 53 3.02 4.97 -9.84
C ASN A 53 3.14 3.49 -10.21
N THR A 54 3.70 2.70 -9.28
CA THR A 54 4.01 1.29 -9.52
C THR A 54 3.62 0.45 -8.32
N CYS A 55 3.17 -0.78 -8.59
CA CYS A 55 2.80 -1.75 -7.58
C CYS A 55 4.04 -2.20 -6.83
N ARG A 56 4.01 -2.06 -5.50
CA ARG A 56 5.09 -2.41 -4.59
C ARG A 56 4.52 -3.07 -3.33
N GLU A 57 5.34 -3.83 -2.63
CA GLU A 57 4.96 -4.38 -1.33
C GLU A 57 4.74 -3.24 -0.33
N ILE A 58 3.77 -3.37 0.57
CA ILE A 58 3.49 -2.35 1.57
C ILE A 58 4.63 -2.27 2.60
N GLU A 59 5.23 -1.09 2.73
CA GLU A 59 6.23 -0.84 3.77
C GLU A 59 5.59 -0.31 5.06
N PHE A 60 6.37 -0.28 6.14
CA PHE A 60 5.93 0.27 7.41
C PHE A 60 5.51 1.75 7.29
N TRP A 61 6.29 2.55 6.56
CA TRP A 61 6.01 3.98 6.34
C TRP A 61 4.76 4.20 5.49
N ASP A 62 4.48 3.32 4.53
CA ASP A 62 3.26 3.39 3.73
C ASP A 62 2.01 3.30 4.60
N LYS A 63 2.02 2.43 5.62
CA LYS A 63 0.90 2.32 6.56
C LYS A 63 0.67 3.61 7.34
N ILE A 64 1.74 4.32 7.71
CA ILE A 64 1.64 5.60 8.43
C ILE A 64 1.13 6.71 7.49
N ILE A 65 1.66 6.79 6.28
CA ILE A 65 1.27 7.80 5.29
C ILE A 65 -0.19 7.61 4.87
N ARG A 66 -0.63 6.37 4.67
CA ARG A 66 -2.00 6.02 4.25
C ARG A 66 -3.07 6.29 5.31
N ARG A 67 -2.69 6.49 6.58
CA ARG A 67 -3.61 6.98 7.62
C ARG A 67 -3.99 8.44 7.44
N LYS A 68 -3.21 9.22 6.67
CA LYS A 68 -3.50 10.63 6.42
C LYS A 68 -4.68 10.78 5.45
N PRO A 69 -5.56 11.78 5.66
CA PRO A 69 -6.61 12.10 4.71
C PRO A 69 -5.99 12.46 3.37
N CYS A 70 -6.38 11.71 2.33
CA CYS A 70 -5.88 11.83 0.95
C CYS A 70 -4.36 12.00 0.83
N HIS A 71 -3.63 10.96 1.22
CA HIS A 71 -2.17 10.87 1.13
C HIS A 71 -1.56 11.29 -0.22
N ARG A 72 -2.31 11.26 -1.35
CA ARG A 72 -1.84 11.71 -2.67
C ARG A 72 -1.64 13.21 -2.76
N TYR A 73 -2.56 13.93 -2.14
CA TYR A 73 -2.59 15.38 -2.17
C TYR A 73 -2.00 15.95 -0.88
N PHE A 74 -1.78 15.14 0.16
CA PHE A 74 -1.12 15.61 1.37
C PHE A 74 0.33 16.05 1.07
N LYS A 75 0.67 17.29 1.40
CA LYS A 75 1.92 17.99 1.06
C LYS A 75 2.21 18.16 -0.44
N SER A 76 1.21 18.03 -1.30
CA SER A 76 1.38 18.47 -2.68
C SER A 76 1.42 19.99 -2.76
N ALA A 77 2.16 20.54 -3.71
CA ALA A 77 2.16 21.96 -3.98
C ALA A 77 0.75 22.43 -4.41
N CYS A 78 0.29 23.55 -3.86
CA CYS A 78 -0.99 24.16 -4.19
C CYS A 78 -0.87 25.69 -4.24
N ARG A 79 -1.82 26.33 -4.92
CA ARG A 79 -2.04 27.78 -4.87
C ARG A 79 -3.36 28.12 -4.20
N VAL A 80 -4.35 27.25 -4.37
CA VAL A 80 -5.68 27.38 -3.79
C VAL A 80 -6.12 26.06 -3.17
N THR A 81 -7.00 26.11 -2.17
CA THR A 81 -7.54 24.92 -1.50
C THR A 81 -8.21 23.93 -2.46
N ALA A 82 -8.76 24.42 -3.58
CA ALA A 82 -9.36 23.57 -4.61
C ALA A 82 -8.33 22.66 -5.31
N ASP A 83 -7.04 23.01 -5.31
CA ASP A 83 -5.98 22.18 -5.88
C ASP A 83 -5.75 20.91 -5.04
N CYS A 84 -6.11 20.96 -3.76
CA CYS A 84 -6.04 19.85 -2.83
C CYS A 84 -7.29 18.96 -2.96
N HIS A 85 -7.42 18.26 -4.11
CA HIS A 85 -8.55 17.41 -4.53
C HIS A 85 -8.89 16.27 -3.55
N CYS A 86 -9.35 16.62 -2.36
CA CYS A 86 -9.52 15.75 -1.20
C CYS A 86 -10.84 16.04 -0.45
N ASP A 87 -11.92 16.29 -1.18
CA ASP A 87 -13.26 16.51 -0.62
C ASP A 87 -13.29 17.53 0.54
N GLY A 88 -12.45 18.57 0.48
CA GLY A 88 -12.33 19.59 1.53
C GLY A 88 -11.68 19.15 2.85
N LYS A 89 -11.08 17.95 2.92
CA LYS A 89 -10.33 17.48 4.10
C LYS A 89 -8.91 18.09 4.18
N LEU A 90 -8.40 18.54 3.04
CA LEU A 90 -7.14 19.28 2.94
C LEU A 90 -7.42 20.74 2.58
N ILE A 91 -6.59 21.64 3.09
CA ILE A 91 -6.56 23.08 2.75
C ILE A 91 -5.19 23.43 2.19
N CYS A 92 -5.12 24.48 1.37
CA CYS A 92 -3.84 25.00 0.91
C CYS A 92 -3.30 26.01 1.94
N GLU A 93 -2.17 25.68 2.56
CA GLU A 93 -1.47 26.52 3.54
C GLU A 93 0.03 26.49 3.22
N ASP A 94 0.69 27.65 3.20
CA ASP A 94 2.12 27.77 2.83
C ASP A 94 2.47 27.15 1.46
N ASN A 95 1.54 27.24 0.48
CA ASN A 95 1.63 26.58 -0.82
C ASN A 95 1.70 25.04 -0.76
N GLU A 96 1.32 24.43 0.36
CA GLU A 96 1.22 22.98 0.53
C GLU A 96 -0.19 22.56 0.97
N CYS A 97 -0.64 21.42 0.49
CA CYS A 97 -1.91 20.84 0.90
C CYS A 97 -1.76 20.15 2.27
N VAL A 98 -2.33 20.75 3.31
CA VAL A 98 -2.24 20.25 4.69
C VAL A 98 -3.62 19.91 5.24
N VAL A 99 -3.67 19.13 6.32
CA VAL A 99 -4.94 18.81 6.98
C VAL A 99 -5.51 20.06 7.63
N ASN A 100 -6.80 20.29 7.42
CA ASN A 100 -7.48 21.38 8.09
C ASN A 100 -7.53 21.11 9.61
N ARG A 101 -6.71 21.82 10.38
CA ARG A 101 -6.57 21.62 11.85
C ARG A 101 -7.89 21.83 12.59
N THR A 102 -8.77 22.71 12.10
CA THR A 102 -10.11 22.92 12.68
C THR A 102 -11.01 21.69 12.57
N ASN A 103 -10.81 20.82 11.57
CA ASN A 103 -11.52 19.54 11.44
C ASN A 103 -10.88 18.42 12.28
N GLU A 104 -9.57 18.43 12.47
CA GLU A 104 -8.88 17.44 13.34
C GLU A 104 -9.26 17.63 14.81
N ASP A 105 -9.35 18.88 15.30
CA ASP A 105 -9.80 19.16 16.67
C ASP A 105 -11.24 18.69 16.93
N ILE A 106 -12.12 18.79 15.93
CA ILE A 106 -13.50 18.28 16.03
C ILE A 106 -13.52 16.74 16.04
N ARG A 107 -12.61 16.09 15.30
CA ARG A 107 -12.50 14.63 15.25
C ARG A 107 -11.88 14.04 16.51
N ALA A 108 -10.87 14.72 17.08
CA ALA A 108 -10.21 14.34 18.33
C ALA A 108 -11.15 14.46 19.54
N ARG A 109 -12.15 15.35 19.51
CA ARG A 109 -13.17 15.48 20.57
C ARG A 109 -14.34 14.49 20.48
N ARG A 110 -14.43 13.67 19.41
CA ARG A 110 -15.49 12.66 19.23
C ARG A 110 -15.07 11.25 19.64
N HIS A 111 -13.84 11.07 20.12
CA HIS A 111 -13.32 9.80 20.62
C HIS A 111 -13.00 9.88 22.11
#